data_AF-A0AAW6NL26-F1
#
_entry.id   AF-A0AAW6NL26-F1
#
_cell.length_a   1.000
_cell.length_b   1.000
_cell.length_c   1.000
_cell.angle_alpha   90.00
_cell.angle_beta   90.00
_cell.angle_gamma   90.00
#
_symmetry.space_group_name_H-M   'P 1'
#
loop_
_entity.id
_entity.type
_entity.pdbx_description
1 polymer ?
#
loop_
_entity_poly.entity_id
_entity_poly.type
_entity_poly.pdbx_seq_one_letter_code
_entity_poly.pdbx_strand_id
1 'polypeptide(L)'
;MHNTPAAASPKPFDLTSTACLIVAFLTGIAGALQTPTLSLFLTNEVHARPAMVGFFFTGSAIIGIFVSQFLAGRSDRKGDRKSLIVFCCLLGVFACLLFAWNRNYFILLFVGVFLSSFGSTANPQMFALAREHADRTGREAVMFSSILRAQVSLAWVIGPPLAYALAMGFGFTVMYLSAAVAFVV
;
A
#
# COMPACT_ATOMS: atom_id res chain seq x y z
N MET A 1 41.77 32.38 5.85
CA MET A 1 41.51 31.21 4.98
C MET A 1 40.06 30.81 5.17
N HIS A 2 39.17 31.24 4.28
CA HIS A 2 37.75 30.89 4.30
C HIS A 2 37.56 29.59 3.51
N ASN A 3 37.19 28.50 4.21
CA ASN A 3 36.81 27.25 3.56
C ASN A 3 35.37 27.37 3.05
N THR A 4 35.22 27.63 1.75
CA THR A 4 33.93 27.54 1.05
C THR A 4 33.50 26.07 0.99
N PRO A 5 32.33 25.67 1.51
CA PRO A 5 31.85 24.30 1.37
C PRO A 5 31.54 24.04 -0.11
N ALA A 6 32.23 23.06 -0.70
CA ALA A 6 31.99 22.61 -2.06
C ALA A 6 30.51 22.27 -2.23
N ALA A 7 29.86 22.92 -3.20
CA ALA A 7 28.49 22.64 -3.59
C ALA A 7 28.41 21.17 -4.05
N ALA A 8 27.70 20.34 -3.28
CA ALA A 8 27.46 18.96 -3.63
C ALA A 8 26.65 18.92 -4.94
N SER A 9 27.22 18.30 -5.97
CA SER A 9 26.54 18.06 -7.25
C SER A 9 25.27 17.23 -7.02
N PRO A 10 24.11 17.59 -7.57
CA PRO A 10 22.92 16.74 -7.48
C PRO A 10 23.22 15.46 -8.26
N LYS A 11 23.36 14.33 -7.57
CA LYS A 11 23.45 13.03 -8.22
C LYS A 11 22.10 12.72 -8.87
N PRO A 12 22.09 12.17 -10.08
CA PRO A 12 20.84 11.84 -10.76
C PRO A 12 20.09 10.81 -9.89
N PHE A 13 18.80 11.06 -9.69
CA PHE A 13 17.87 10.12 -9.07
C PHE A 13 18.13 8.70 -9.59
N ASP A 14 18.59 7.81 -8.72
CA ASP A 14 18.83 6.40 -9.05
C ASP A 14 17.49 5.77 -9.49
N LEU A 15 17.50 5.04 -10.61
CA LEU A 15 16.33 4.43 -11.23
C LEU A 15 15.55 3.56 -10.23
N THR A 16 16.29 2.91 -9.33
CA THR A 16 15.75 2.07 -8.25
C THR A 16 14.96 2.87 -7.22
N SER A 17 15.42 4.07 -6.87
CA SER A 17 14.78 4.95 -5.88
C SER A 17 13.51 5.57 -6.46
N THR A 18 13.52 5.94 -7.73
CA THR A 18 12.32 6.41 -8.46
C THR A 18 11.29 5.31 -8.60
N ALA A 19 11.69 4.08 -8.96
CA ALA A 19 10.79 2.93 -9.01
C ALA A 19 10.14 2.66 -7.64
N CYS A 20 10.91 2.73 -6.55
CA CYS A 20 10.36 2.57 -5.20
C CYS A 20 9.34 3.66 -4.82
N LEU A 21 9.57 4.92 -5.24
CA LEU A 21 8.61 6.01 -5.04
C LEU A 21 7.32 5.78 -5.83
N ILE A 22 7.42 5.31 -7.08
CA ILE A 22 6.27 5.02 -7.92
C ILE A 22 5.45 3.89 -7.30
N VAL A 23 6.09 2.77 -6.94
CA VAL A 23 5.40 1.66 -6.28
C VAL A 23 4.76 2.13 -4.97
N ALA A 24 5.44 2.93 -4.16
CA ALA A 24 4.86 3.47 -2.91
C ALA A 24 3.62 4.33 -3.16
N PHE A 25 3.66 5.18 -4.17
CA PHE A 25 2.54 6.01 -4.56
C PHE A 25 1.36 5.18 -5.07
N LEU A 26 1.60 4.21 -5.95
CA LEU A 26 0.56 3.36 -6.52
C LEU A 26 -0.07 2.42 -5.50
N THR A 27 0.75 1.83 -4.62
CA THR A 27 0.29 1.02 -3.47
C THR A 27 -0.54 1.88 -2.51
N GLY A 28 -0.11 3.12 -2.28
CA GLY A 28 -0.84 4.12 -1.51
C GLY A 28 -2.21 4.45 -2.10
N ILE A 29 -2.29 4.66 -3.42
CA ILE A 29 -3.55 4.87 -4.15
C ILE A 29 -4.44 3.64 -4.02
N ALA A 30 -3.91 2.44 -4.23
CA ALA A 30 -4.69 1.21 -4.12
C ALA A 30 -5.30 1.03 -2.72
N GLY A 31 -4.54 1.33 -1.67
CA GLY A 31 -5.04 1.34 -0.28
C GLY A 31 -6.10 2.43 -0.02
N ALA A 32 -5.88 3.63 -0.56
CA ALA A 32 -6.83 4.75 -0.46
C ALA A 32 -8.11 4.53 -1.27
N LEU A 33 -8.07 3.72 -2.34
CA LEU A 33 -9.23 3.31 -3.10
C LEU A 33 -10.07 2.30 -2.31
N GLN A 34 -9.42 1.30 -1.69
CA GLN A 34 -10.11 0.19 -1.03
C GLN A 34 -10.69 0.56 0.34
N THR A 35 -9.93 1.23 1.21
CA THR A 35 -10.35 1.45 2.60
C THR A 35 -11.70 2.18 2.75
N PRO A 36 -11.95 3.30 2.06
CA PRO A 36 -13.20 4.04 2.21
C PRO A 36 -14.39 3.40 1.49
N THR A 37 -14.15 2.58 0.47
CA THR A 37 -15.19 1.92 -0.33
C THR A 37 -15.51 0.52 0.15
N LEU A 38 -14.62 -0.11 0.91
CA LEU A 38 -14.79 -1.46 1.46
C LEU A 38 -16.04 -1.57 2.34
N SER A 39 -16.33 -0.56 3.16
CA SER A 39 -17.56 -0.54 3.97
C SER A 39 -18.82 -0.55 3.10
N LEU A 40 -18.80 0.22 2.00
CA LEU A 40 -19.86 0.28 1.01
C LEU A 40 -19.99 -1.00 0.19
N PHE A 41 -18.88 -1.60 -0.22
CA PHE A 41 -18.84 -2.89 -0.88
C PHE A 41 -19.44 -3.99 0.01
N LEU A 42 -19.02 -4.06 1.27
CA LEU A 42 -19.54 -5.04 2.23
C LEU A 42 -21.05 -4.85 2.45
N THR A 43 -21.53 -3.61 2.48
CA THR A 43 -22.95 -3.32 2.70
C THR A 43 -23.80 -3.58 1.44
N ASN A 44 -23.33 -3.16 0.27
CA ASN A 44 -24.12 -3.20 -0.96
C ASN A 44 -24.02 -4.52 -1.73
N GLU A 45 -22.83 -5.12 -1.81
CA GLU A 45 -22.58 -6.33 -2.61
C GLU A 45 -22.63 -7.60 -1.75
N VAL A 46 -22.15 -7.52 -0.50
CA VAL A 46 -22.11 -8.65 0.43
C VAL A 46 -23.34 -8.64 1.36
N HIS A 47 -24.19 -7.61 1.28
CA HIS A 47 -25.37 -7.41 2.12
C HIS A 47 -25.07 -7.53 3.62
N ALA A 48 -23.85 -7.13 4.02
CA ALA A 48 -23.41 -7.21 5.40
C ALA A 48 -24.11 -6.15 6.25
N ARG A 49 -24.59 -6.57 7.42
CA ARG A 49 -25.16 -5.65 8.41
C ARG A 49 -24.06 -4.73 8.97
N PRO A 50 -24.38 -3.51 9.45
CA PRO A 50 -23.39 -2.59 10.02
C PRO A 50 -22.53 -3.20 11.13
N ALA A 51 -23.11 -4.05 11.97
CA ALA A 51 -22.36 -4.80 12.99
C ALA A 51 -21.29 -5.73 12.39
N MET A 52 -21.61 -6.42 11.29
CA MET A 52 -20.67 -7.28 10.57
C MET A 52 -19.55 -6.46 9.92
N VAL A 53 -19.86 -5.30 9.35
CA VAL A 53 -18.82 -4.38 8.84
C VAL A 53 -17.85 -3.99 9.96
N GLY A 54 -18.35 -3.69 11.16
CA GLY A 54 -17.52 -3.46 12.35
C GLY A 54 -16.59 -4.63 12.66
N PHE A 55 -17.14 -5.85 12.75
CA PHE A 55 -16.35 -7.08 12.94
C PHE A 55 -15.30 -7.28 11.86
N PHE A 56 -15.63 -6.92 10.60
CA PHE A 56 -14.70 -7.03 9.49
C PHE A 56 -13.46 -6.15 9.70
N PHE A 57 -13.65 -4.88 10.05
CA PHE A 57 -12.54 -3.97 10.32
C PHE A 57 -11.74 -4.36 11.56
N THR A 58 -12.41 -4.83 12.63
CA THR A 58 -11.72 -5.33 13.82
C THR A 58 -10.88 -6.58 13.51
N GLY A 59 -11.44 -7.55 12.79
CA GLY A 59 -10.71 -8.73 12.33
C GLY A 59 -9.54 -8.36 11.43
N SER A 60 -9.75 -7.38 10.53
CA SER A 60 -8.69 -6.85 9.67
C SER A 60 -7.55 -6.20 10.43
N ALA A 61 -7.87 -5.44 11.49
CA ALA A 61 -6.84 -4.86 12.34
C ALA A 61 -6.01 -5.95 13.05
N ILE A 62 -6.66 -6.97 13.60
CA ILE A 62 -5.97 -8.07 14.28
C ILE A 62 -5.06 -8.82 13.31
N ILE A 63 -5.59 -9.25 12.16
CA ILE A 63 -4.81 -9.97 11.13
C ILE A 63 -3.66 -9.09 10.62
N GLY A 64 -3.92 -7.81 10.34
CA GLY A 64 -2.92 -6.85 9.90
C GLY A 64 -1.79 -6.66 10.92
N ILE A 65 -2.10 -6.63 12.22
CA ILE A 65 -1.08 -6.58 13.28
C ILE A 65 -0.21 -7.84 13.23
N PHE A 66 -0.80 -9.04 13.23
CA PHE A 66 -0.02 -10.28 13.16
C PHE A 66 0.85 -10.37 11.91
N VAL A 67 0.30 -10.03 10.74
CA VAL A 67 1.02 -10.04 9.46
C VAL A 67 2.16 -9.01 9.48
N SER A 68 1.91 -7.79 9.96
CA SER A 68 2.94 -6.75 10.03
C SER A 68 4.12 -7.13 10.92
N GLN A 69 3.85 -7.73 12.09
CA GLN A 69 4.90 -8.20 13.01
C GLN A 69 5.71 -9.35 12.39
N PHE A 70 5.03 -10.33 11.79
CA PHE A 70 5.69 -11.45 11.11
C PHE A 70 6.57 -10.97 9.96
N LEU A 71 6.06 -10.04 9.14
CA LEU A 71 6.75 -9.54 7.98
C LEU A 71 7.91 -8.62 8.35
N ALA A 72 7.78 -7.80 9.40
CA ALA A 72 8.88 -7.01 9.96
C ALA A 72 10.03 -7.92 10.41
N GLY A 73 9.73 -8.94 11.22
CA GLY A 73 10.75 -9.90 11.67
C GLY A 73 11.41 -10.68 10.52
N ARG A 74 10.66 -10.99 9.46
CA ARG A 74 11.22 -11.66 8.27
C ARG A 74 12.06 -10.73 7.40
N SER A 75 11.65 -9.46 7.25
CA SER A 75 12.39 -8.43 6.53
C SER A 75 13.76 -8.19 7.16
N ASP A 76 13.81 -8.08 8.49
CA ASP A 76 15.05 -7.80 9.22
C ASP A 76 16.06 -8.96 9.15
N ARG A 77 15.58 -10.21 8.98
CA ARG A 77 16.42 -11.41 8.99
C ARG A 77 16.97 -11.84 7.63
N LYS A 78 16.30 -11.50 6.52
CA LYS A 78 16.65 -12.01 5.18
C LYS A 78 17.38 -11.03 4.26
N GLY A 79 17.46 -9.74 4.60
CA GLY A 79 18.24 -8.74 3.85
C GLY A 79 17.74 -8.40 2.43
N ASP A 80 16.94 -9.26 1.81
CA ASP A 80 16.50 -9.12 0.42
C ASP A 80 15.11 -8.46 0.31
N ARG A 81 15.05 -7.19 0.70
CA ARG A 81 13.81 -6.39 0.81
C ARG A 81 13.05 -6.27 -0.52
N LYS A 82 13.75 -6.28 -1.66
CA LYS A 82 13.14 -6.14 -3.00
C LYS A 82 12.23 -7.30 -3.34
N SER A 83 12.68 -8.53 -3.10
CA SER A 83 11.88 -9.75 -3.33
C SER A 83 10.64 -9.79 -2.44
N LEU A 84 10.75 -9.26 -1.21
CA LEU A 84 9.61 -9.19 -0.30
C LEU A 84 8.54 -8.20 -0.77
N ILE A 85 8.95 -7.04 -1.31
CA ILE A 85 8.02 -6.03 -1.85
C ILE A 85 7.25 -6.61 -3.05
N VAL A 86 7.95 -7.24 -4.00
CA VAL A 86 7.31 -7.88 -5.17
C VAL A 86 6.31 -8.95 -4.72
N PHE A 87 6.68 -9.79 -3.75
CA PHE A 87 5.78 -10.78 -3.18
C PHE A 87 4.53 -10.15 -2.54
N CYS A 88 4.69 -9.05 -1.82
CA CYS A 88 3.56 -8.32 -1.23
C CYS A 88 2.65 -7.70 -2.29
N CYS A 89 3.22 -7.12 -3.36
CA CYS A 89 2.45 -6.59 -4.48
C CYS A 89 1.65 -7.69 -5.18
N LEU A 90 2.26 -8.85 -5.45
CA LEU A 90 1.57 -10.01 -6.02
C LEU A 90 0.39 -10.46 -5.14
N LEU A 91 0.59 -10.56 -3.83
CA LEU A 91 -0.49 -10.87 -2.90
C LEU A 91 -1.57 -9.78 -2.87
N GLY A 92 -1.20 -8.52 -3.01
CA GLY A 92 -2.13 -7.39 -3.15
C GLY A 92 -3.00 -7.49 -4.42
N VAL A 93 -2.41 -7.90 -5.55
CA VAL A 93 -3.15 -8.18 -6.79
C VAL A 93 -4.15 -9.31 -6.57
N PHE A 94 -3.73 -10.42 -5.98
CA PHE A 94 -4.62 -11.54 -5.67
C PHE A 94 -5.74 -11.14 -4.70
N ALA A 95 -5.47 -10.28 -3.71
CA ALA A 95 -6.50 -9.73 -2.84
C ALA A 95 -7.52 -8.94 -3.67
N CYS A 96 -7.07 -8.03 -4.52
CA CYS A 96 -7.95 -7.21 -5.35
C CYS A 96 -8.82 -8.07 -6.29
N LEU A 97 -8.25 -9.11 -6.92
CA LEU A 97 -9.01 -10.04 -7.76
C LEU A 97 -10.02 -10.85 -6.92
N LEU A 98 -9.66 -11.24 -5.71
CA LEU A 98 -10.57 -11.92 -4.79
C LEU A 98 -11.76 -11.02 -4.42
N PHE A 99 -11.51 -9.77 -4.06
CA PHE A 99 -12.56 -8.77 -3.79
C PHE A 99 -13.42 -8.46 -5.03
N ALA A 100 -12.82 -8.50 -6.23
CA ALA A 100 -13.53 -8.25 -7.48
C ALA A 100 -14.55 -9.35 -7.85
N TRP A 101 -14.23 -10.63 -7.54
CA TRP A 101 -15.06 -11.78 -7.93
C TRP A 101 -15.79 -12.50 -6.79
N ASN A 102 -15.29 -12.48 -5.56
CA ASN A 102 -15.91 -13.20 -4.44
C ASN A 102 -16.75 -12.26 -3.58
N ARG A 103 -18.00 -12.67 -3.31
CA ARG A 103 -18.96 -11.92 -2.48
C ARG A 103 -19.26 -12.63 -1.16
N ASN A 104 -18.52 -13.69 -0.83
CA ASN A 104 -18.70 -14.40 0.42
C ASN A 104 -17.96 -13.69 1.56
N TYR A 105 -18.71 -13.21 2.55
CA TYR A 105 -18.19 -12.45 3.69
C TYR A 105 -17.01 -13.13 4.40
N PHE A 106 -17.09 -14.44 4.68
CA PHE A 106 -16.05 -15.15 5.42
C PHE A 106 -14.77 -15.33 4.59
N ILE A 107 -14.91 -15.61 3.29
CA ILE A 107 -13.76 -15.70 2.39
C ILE A 107 -13.05 -14.35 2.30
N LEU A 108 -13.82 -13.26 2.17
CA LEU A 108 -13.25 -11.92 2.14
C LEU A 108 -12.58 -11.56 3.46
N LEU A 109 -13.17 -11.91 4.61
CA LEU A 109 -12.63 -11.63 5.93
C LEU A 109 -11.36 -12.42 6.24
N PHE A 110 -11.29 -13.70 5.89
CA PHE A 110 -10.12 -14.51 6.21
C PHE A 110 -9.08 -14.44 5.10
N VAL A 111 -9.47 -14.72 3.86
CA VAL A 111 -8.54 -14.81 2.73
C VAL A 111 -8.27 -13.40 2.18
N GLY A 112 -9.30 -12.62 1.89
CA GLY A 112 -9.14 -11.28 1.31
C GLY A 112 -8.33 -10.33 2.18
N VAL A 113 -8.68 -10.24 3.46
CA VAL A 113 -7.96 -9.42 4.45
C VAL A 113 -6.55 -9.93 4.71
N PHE A 114 -6.35 -11.25 4.79
CA PHE A 114 -5.02 -11.79 4.98
C PHE A 114 -4.11 -11.41 3.82
N LEU A 115 -4.56 -11.60 2.57
CA LEU A 115 -3.80 -11.21 1.39
C LEU A 115 -3.60 -9.69 1.29
N SER A 116 -4.65 -8.89 1.56
CA SER A 116 -4.56 -7.43 1.51
C SER A 116 -3.63 -6.87 2.61
N SER A 117 -3.56 -7.55 3.76
CA SER A 117 -2.63 -7.19 4.84
C SER A 117 -1.18 -7.30 4.38
N PHE A 118 -0.81 -8.32 3.59
CA PHE A 118 0.53 -8.38 2.99
C PHE A 118 0.76 -7.22 2.03
N GLY A 119 -0.20 -6.92 1.14
CA GLY A 119 -0.11 -5.77 0.22
C GLY A 119 0.06 -4.44 0.95
N SER A 120 -0.70 -4.22 2.03
CA SER A 120 -0.59 -3.02 2.88
C SER A 120 0.76 -2.91 3.60
N THR A 121 1.42 -4.03 3.89
CA THR A 121 2.71 -4.03 4.60
C THR A 121 3.88 -3.65 3.67
N ALA A 122 3.65 -3.59 2.35
CA ALA A 122 4.61 -3.02 1.41
C ALA A 122 4.93 -1.54 1.73
N ASN A 123 3.95 -0.75 2.18
CA ASN A 123 4.15 0.67 2.51
C ASN A 123 5.21 0.88 3.63
N PRO A 124 5.08 0.26 4.81
CA PRO A 124 6.11 0.31 5.86
C PRO A 124 7.49 -0.15 5.38
N GLN A 125 7.55 -1.16 4.53
CA GLN A 125 8.82 -1.69 4.02
C GLN A 125 9.48 -0.78 3.00
N MET A 126 8.69 -0.08 2.19
CA MET A 126 9.20 0.97 1.31
C MET A 126 9.77 2.13 2.13
N PHE A 127 9.13 2.53 3.25
CA PHE A 127 9.72 3.51 4.18
C PHE A 127 11.02 3.01 4.83
N ALA A 128 11.13 1.71 5.13
CA ALA A 128 12.35 1.13 5.68
C ALA A 128 13.48 1.05 4.64
N LEU A 129 13.17 0.66 3.40
CA LEU A 129 14.13 0.63 2.28
C LEU A 129 14.61 2.04 1.93
N ALA A 130 13.70 3.00 1.90
CA ALA A 130 13.98 4.42 1.73
C ALA A 130 14.99 4.94 2.76
N ARG A 131 14.76 4.57 4.03
CA ARG A 131 15.61 4.98 5.15
C ARG A 131 16.98 4.32 5.11
N GLU A 132 17.06 3.03 4.77
CA GLU A 132 18.35 2.35 4.60
C GLU A 132 19.16 2.91 3.42
N HIS A 133 18.51 3.19 2.29
CA HIS A 133 19.17 3.82 1.14
C HIS A 133 19.69 5.20 1.50
N ALA A 134 18.94 5.94 2.30
CA ALA A 134 19.25 7.32 2.56
C ALA A 134 20.14 7.57 3.79
N ASP A 135 20.21 6.62 4.73
CA ASP A 135 21.26 6.57 5.77
C ASP A 135 22.65 6.36 5.14
N ARG A 136 22.73 5.71 3.96
CA ARG A 136 23.99 5.61 3.20
C ARG A 136 24.37 6.91 2.47
N THR A 137 23.45 7.87 2.29
CA THR A 137 23.66 9.12 1.53
C THR A 137 23.56 10.41 2.36
N GLY A 138 23.12 10.34 3.62
CA GLY A 138 23.31 11.36 4.68
C GLY A 138 22.48 12.66 4.61
N ARG A 139 22.02 13.12 3.43
CA ARG A 139 21.19 14.35 3.28
C ARG A 139 19.84 14.13 2.60
N GLU A 140 19.72 13.07 1.79
CA GLU A 140 18.51 12.80 1.01
C GLU A 140 17.42 12.05 1.82
N ALA A 141 17.74 11.50 3.00
CA ALA A 141 16.81 10.67 3.80
C ALA A 141 15.58 11.42 4.28
N VAL A 142 15.79 12.63 4.80
CA VAL A 142 14.72 13.46 5.34
C VAL A 142 13.84 13.98 4.20
N MET A 143 14.44 14.35 3.07
CA MET A 143 13.70 14.81 1.89
C MET A 143 12.89 13.67 1.25
N PHE A 144 13.48 12.49 1.10
CA PHE A 144 12.80 11.32 0.53
C PHE A 144 11.65 10.82 1.41
N SER A 145 11.85 10.74 2.74
CA SER A 145 10.78 10.41 3.68
C SER A 145 9.64 11.44 3.66
N SER A 146 9.97 12.71 3.49
CA SER A 146 8.98 13.79 3.38
C SER A 146 8.19 13.71 2.06
N ILE A 147 8.87 13.43 0.94
CA ILE A 147 8.24 13.22 -0.37
C ILE A 147 7.31 12.00 -0.34
N LEU A 148 7.76 10.87 0.20
CA LEU A 148 6.93 9.68 0.36
C LEU A 148 5.66 9.98 1.17
N ARG A 149 5.79 10.70 2.29
CA ARG A 149 4.62 11.07 3.11
C ARG A 149 3.69 12.00 2.34
N ALA A 150 4.23 12.98 1.62
CA ALA A 150 3.43 13.89 0.79
C ALA A 150 2.69 13.13 -0.34
N GLN A 151 3.34 12.15 -0.96
CA GLN A 151 2.75 11.25 -1.96
C GLN A 151 1.60 10.42 -1.38
N VAL A 152 1.80 9.82 -0.20
CA VAL A 152 0.74 9.07 0.48
C VAL A 152 -0.42 9.99 0.82
N SER A 153 -0.16 11.19 1.33
CA SER A 153 -1.21 12.18 1.60
C SER A 153 -1.96 12.58 0.32
N LEU A 154 -1.25 12.82 -0.79
CA LEU A 154 -1.85 13.17 -2.07
C LEU A 154 -2.72 12.01 -2.61
N ALA A 155 -2.22 10.78 -2.51
CA ALA A 155 -2.97 9.57 -2.85
C ALA A 155 -4.24 9.43 -2.01
N TRP A 156 -4.18 9.77 -0.72
CA TRP A 156 -5.35 9.76 0.17
C TRP A 156 -6.33 10.91 -0.07
N VAL A 157 -5.89 12.05 -0.59
CA VAL A 157 -6.79 13.16 -0.96
C VAL A 157 -7.57 12.82 -2.23
N ILE A 158 -6.90 12.23 -3.23
CA ILE A 158 -7.51 11.93 -4.54
C ILE A 158 -8.21 10.56 -4.54
N GLY A 159 -7.70 9.61 -3.75
CA GLY A 159 -8.12 8.21 -3.71
C GLY A 159 -9.61 8.03 -3.45
N PRO A 160 -10.17 8.49 -2.31
CA PRO A 160 -11.57 8.30 -2.00
C PRO A 160 -12.50 8.89 -3.07
N PRO A 161 -12.39 10.16 -3.51
CA PRO A 161 -13.24 10.68 -4.59
C PRO A 161 -13.18 9.84 -5.87
N LEU A 162 -11.98 9.41 -6.29
CA LEU A 162 -11.80 8.55 -7.45
C LEU A 162 -12.44 7.17 -7.23
N ALA A 163 -12.30 6.60 -6.04
CA ALA A 163 -12.88 5.32 -5.65
C ALA A 163 -14.40 5.35 -5.72
N TYR A 164 -15.01 6.38 -5.15
CA TYR A 164 -16.45 6.59 -5.17
C TYR A 164 -16.97 6.82 -6.60
N ALA A 165 -16.26 7.62 -7.41
CA ALA A 165 -16.62 7.83 -8.81
C ALA A 165 -16.58 6.52 -9.62
N LEU A 166 -15.56 5.69 -9.41
CA LEU A 166 -15.44 4.39 -10.07
C LEU A 166 -16.49 3.40 -9.56
N ALA A 167 -16.68 3.31 -8.24
CA ALA A 167 -17.62 2.38 -7.62
C ALA A 167 -19.08 2.71 -8.00
N MET A 168 -19.46 3.99 -7.99
CA MET A 168 -20.83 4.40 -8.33
C MET A 168 -21.08 4.47 -9.85
N GLY A 169 -20.05 4.77 -10.65
CA GLY A 169 -20.18 4.87 -12.10
C GLY A 169 -20.09 3.53 -12.84
N PHE A 170 -19.10 2.71 -12.49
CA PHE A 170 -18.76 1.46 -13.20
C PHE A 170 -18.87 0.20 -12.34
N GLY A 171 -19.17 0.34 -11.05
CA GLY A 171 -19.30 -0.77 -10.10
C GLY A 171 -18.01 -1.09 -9.33
N PHE A 172 -18.17 -1.80 -8.21
CA PHE A 172 -17.05 -2.14 -7.32
C PHE A 172 -16.01 -3.06 -7.97
N THR A 173 -16.42 -3.93 -8.91
CA THR A 173 -15.48 -4.81 -9.63
C THR A 173 -14.45 -4.01 -10.43
N VAL A 174 -14.85 -2.95 -11.14
CA VAL A 174 -13.93 -2.11 -11.92
C VAL A 174 -12.99 -1.32 -11.00
N MET A 175 -13.50 -0.85 -9.86
CA MET A 175 -12.68 -0.20 -8.84
C MET A 175 -11.59 -1.15 -8.30
N TYR A 176 -11.94 -2.38 -7.91
CA TYR A 176 -10.95 -3.35 -7.42
C TYR A 176 -9.97 -3.80 -8.52
N LEU A 177 -10.41 -3.93 -9.77
CA LEU A 177 -9.50 -4.20 -10.90
C LEU A 177 -8.53 -3.03 -11.15
N SER A 178 -8.98 -1.78 -11.05
CA SER A 178 -8.10 -0.62 -11.17
C SER A 178 -7.04 -0.59 -10.05
N ALA A 179 -7.43 -0.96 -8.83
CA ALA A 179 -6.48 -1.12 -7.72
C ALA A 179 -5.49 -2.27 -7.98
N ALA A 180 -5.94 -3.38 -8.57
CA ALA A 180 -5.06 -4.49 -8.96
C ALA A 180 -4.00 -4.05 -9.97
N VAL A 181 -4.39 -3.27 -10.99
CA VAL A 181 -3.45 -2.70 -11.97
C VAL A 181 -2.42 -1.81 -11.30
N ALA A 182 -2.83 -0.99 -10.32
CA ALA A 182 -1.91 -0.15 -9.56
C ALA A 182 -0.86 -0.96 -8.77
N PHE A 183 -1.18 -2.18 -8.33
CA PHE A 183 -0.20 -3.06 -7.65
C PHE A 183 0.75 -3.79 -8.62
N VAL A 184 0.43 -3.87 -9.92
CA VAL A 184 1.26 -4.58 -10.93
C VAL A 184 2.41 -3.72 -11.46
N VAL A 185 2.23 -2.40 -11.50
CA VAL A 185 3.19 -1.42 -12.06
C VAL A 185 4.32 -1.14 -11.08
#